data_AF-A0A926RVT5-F1
#
_entry.id   AF-A0A926RVT5-F1
#
_cell.length_a   1.000
_cell.length_b   1.000
_cell.length_c   1.000
_cell.angle_alpha   90.00
_cell.angle_beta   90.00
_cell.angle_gamma   90.00
#
_symmetry.space_group_name_H-M   'P 1'
#
loop_
_entity.id
_entity.type
_entity.pdbx_description
1 polymer ?
#
loop_
_entity_poly.entity_id
_entity_poly.type
_entity_poly.pdbx_seq_one_letter_code
_entity_poly.pdbx_strand_id
1 'polypeptide(L)' 'VVQQKLGGIAVDGVFGAKTEAKVREFQKVNGLKVDGIVGRMTWGRLFI' A
#
# COMPACT_ATOMS: atom_id res chain seq x y z
N VAL A 1 -1.86 -3.16 9.74
CA VAL A 1 -2.55 -1.88 9.40
C VAL A 1 -2.52 -1.53 7.92
N VAL A 2 -1.37 -1.56 7.23
CA VAL A 2 -1.30 -1.27 5.78
C VAL A 2 -2.16 -2.25 4.95
N GLN A 3 -2.00 -3.56 5.16
CA GLN A 3 -2.75 -4.58 4.42
C GLN A 3 -4.28 -4.43 4.61
N GLN A 4 -4.72 -4.08 5.82
CA GLN A 4 -6.13 -3.81 6.12
C GLN A 4 -6.69 -2.65 5.29
N LYS A 5 -5.89 -1.60 5.07
CA LYS A 5 -6.29 -0.43 4.28
C LYS A 5 -6.21 -0.65 2.77
N LEU A 6 -5.24 -1.46 2.30
CA LEU A 6 -5.11 -1.78 0.88
C LEU A 6 -6.26 -2.65 0.36
N GLY A 7 -6.74 -3.58 1.19
CA GLY A 7 -7.80 -4.53 0.80
C GLY A 7 -7.34 -5.52 -0.27
N GLY A 8 -8.14 -6.56 -0.51
CA GLY A 8 -7.88 -7.55 -1.56
C GLY A 8 -6.64 -8.44 -1.34
N ILE A 9 -6.05 -8.43 -0.15
CA ILE A 9 -4.98 -9.33 0.29
C ILE A 9 -5.23 -9.78 1.74
N ALA A 10 -4.67 -10.93 2.11
CA ALA A 10 -4.71 -11.41 3.49
C ALA A 10 -3.95 -10.46 4.42
N VAL A 11 -4.46 -10.30 5.65
CA VAL A 11 -3.79 -9.54 6.70
C VAL A 11 -2.95 -10.52 7.52
N ASP A 12 -1.73 -10.76 7.04
CA ASP A 12 -0.77 -11.67 7.69
C ASP A 12 0.29 -10.93 8.52
N GLY A 13 0.31 -9.59 8.45
CA GLY A 13 1.29 -8.76 9.16
C GLY A 13 2.66 -8.69 8.48
N VAL A 14 2.84 -9.36 7.33
CA VAL A 14 4.11 -9.45 6.61
C VAL A 14 4.09 -8.53 5.38
N PHE A 15 5.12 -7.69 5.28
CA PHE A 15 5.34 -6.92 4.06
C PHE A 15 6.08 -7.77 3.02
N GLY A 16 5.36 -8.70 2.38
CA GLY A 16 5.88 -9.54 1.30
C GLY A 16 5.54 -9.00 -0.09
N ALA A 17 5.92 -9.75 -1.13
CA ALA A 17 5.73 -9.38 -2.53
C ALA A 17 4.26 -9.04 -2.88
N LYS A 18 3.28 -9.73 -2.28
CA LYS A 18 1.85 -9.43 -2.48
C LYS A 18 1.46 -8.05 -1.93
N THR A 19 1.96 -7.70 -0.74
CA THR A 19 1.73 -6.40 -0.13
C THR A 19 2.40 -5.30 -0.94
N GLU A 20 3.64 -5.50 -1.37
CA GLU A 20 4.37 -4.55 -2.21
C GLU A 20 3.65 -4.29 -3.54
N ALA A 21 3.21 -5.36 -4.23
CA ALA A 21 2.45 -5.24 -5.47
C ALA A 21 1.17 -4.40 -5.27
N LYS A 22 0.44 -4.62 -4.17
CA LYS A 22 -0.74 -3.83 -3.84
C LYS A 22 -0.41 -2.38 -3.47
N VAL A 23 0.70 -2.12 -2.81
CA VAL A 23 1.17 -0.75 -2.57
C VAL A 23 1.46 -0.04 -3.89
N ARG A 24 2.13 -0.71 -4.84
CA ARG A 24 2.42 -0.14 -6.17
C ARG A 24 1.14 0.18 -6.94
N GLU A 25 0.17 -0.72 -6.92
CA GLU A 25 -1.15 -0.49 -7.52
C GLU A 25 -1.85 0.71 -6.87
N PHE A 26 -1.90 0.76 -5.53
CA PHE A 26 -2.48 1.87 -4.79
C PHE A 26 -1.80 3.20 -5.11
N GLN A 27 -0.47 3.22 -5.17
CA GLN A 27 0.29 4.41 -5.54
C GLN A 27 -0.07 4.88 -6.95
N LYS A 28 -0.14 3.94 -7.91
CA LYS A 28 -0.49 4.24 -9.30
C LYS A 28 -1.87 4.88 -9.42
N VAL A 29 -2.89 4.31 -8.77
CA VAL A 29 -4.27 4.84 -8.86
C VAL A 29 -4.45 6.17 -8.13
N ASN A 30 -3.58 6.48 -7.16
CA ASN A 30 -3.63 7.74 -6.41
C ASN A 30 -2.63 8.79 -6.91
N GLY A 31 -1.98 8.57 -8.05
CA GLY A 31 -1.01 9.52 -8.62
C GLY A 31 0.23 9.76 -7.75
N LEU A 32 0.60 8.77 -6.92
CA LEU A 32 1.80 8.82 -6.09
C LEU A 32 2.99 8.21 -6.85
N LYS A 33 4.21 8.49 -6.37
CA LYS A 33 5.41 7.79 -6.84
C LYS A 33 5.25 6.29 -6.61
N VAL A 34 5.39 5.49 -7.68
CA VAL A 34 5.19 4.03 -7.65
C VAL A 34 6.49 3.31 -7.29
N ASP A 35 6.90 3.40 -6.03
CA ASP A 35 8.12 2.77 -5.52
C ASP A 35 7.85 1.51 -4.69
N GLY A 36 6.59 1.19 -4.38
CA GLY A 36 6.22 0.06 -3.52
C GLY A 36 6.49 0.31 -2.04
N ILE A 37 6.90 1.52 -1.66
CA ILE A 37 7.26 1.88 -0.29
C ILE A 37 6.12 2.68 0.35
N VAL A 38 5.73 2.28 1.56
CA VAL A 38 4.73 3.01 2.34
C VAL A 38 5.39 4.17 3.10
N GLY A 39 5.73 5.24 2.36
CA GLY A 39 6.23 6.50 2.91
C GLY A 39 5.12 7.45 3.38
N ARG A 40 5.48 8.66 3.81
CA ARG A 40 4.52 9.67 4.34
C ARG A 40 3.35 9.96 3.41
N MET A 41 3.60 10.07 2.11
CA MET A 41 2.55 10.35 1.12
C MET A 41 1.58 9.17 0.97
N THR A 42 2.11 7.95 0.90
CA THR A 42 1.30 6.73 0.87
C THR A 42 0.48 6.58 2.14
N TRP A 43 1.08 6.82 3.31
CA TRP A 43 0.40 6.83 4.61
C TRP A 43 -0.71 7.86 4.67
N GLY A 44 -0.45 9.10 4.30
CA GLY A 44 -1.45 10.17 4.29
C GLY A 44 -2.66 9.82 3.41
N ARG A 45 -2.45 9.09 2.31
CA ARG A 45 -3.55 8.67 1.44
C ARG A 45 -4.33 7.46 1.93
N LEU A 46 -3.72 6.58 2.74
CA LEU A 46 -4.38 5.39 3.31
C LEU A 46 -5.28 5.73 4.52
N PHE A 47 -4.99 6.83 5.21
CA PHE A 47 -5.61 7.18 6.50
C PHE A 47 -6.26 8.57 6.52
N ILE A 48 -6.59 9.11 5.34
CA ILE A 48 -7.53 10.21 5.18
C ILE A 48 -8.98 9.73 5.21
#